data_AF-A0A926FJP3-F1
#
_entry.id   AF-A0A926FJP3-F1
#
_cell.length_a   1.000
_cell.length_b   1.000
_cell.length_c   1.000
_cell.angle_alpha   90.00
_cell.angle_beta   90.00
_cell.angle_gamma   90.00
#
_symmetry.space_group_name_H-M   'P 1'
#
loop_
_entity.id
_entity.type
_entity.pdbx_description
1 polymer ?
#
loop_
_entity_poly.entity_id
_entity_poly.type
_entity_poly.pdbx_seq_one_letter_code
_entity_poly.pdbx_strand_id
1 'polypeptide(L)'
;MGKIFSSDLIDKYTQDKEQIEIFKTNISKLISNPNGTGKLYIFIDELDRCRPTYAIELLERIKHLFDIEGLIFILAMDKNQLSHSVKSIYGSNFDSIGYLRRFIDIEYQLPQPNINLFIDGLYKEFDFDGFFSSRKSYEAFRYDWDHLSNVIKLISKNLELSLRDIEFILPK
;
A
#
# COMPACT_ATOMS: atom_id res chain seq x y z
N MET A 1 1.23 -9.15 47.88
CA MET A 1 0.65 -8.72 46.58
C MET A 1 1.62 -8.79 45.40
N GLY A 2 2.90 -8.35 45.52
CA GLY A 2 3.82 -8.25 44.37
C GLY A 2 4.33 -9.56 43.71
N LYS A 3 4.26 -10.72 44.38
CA LYS A 3 4.71 -12.00 43.81
C LYS A 3 3.69 -12.64 42.84
N ILE A 4 2.39 -12.42 43.06
CA ILE A 4 1.30 -12.98 42.24
C ILE A 4 1.22 -12.24 40.90
N PHE A 5 1.33 -10.91 40.93
CA PHE A 5 1.36 -10.09 39.72
C PHE A 5 2.54 -10.42 38.79
N SER A 6 3.69 -10.82 39.36
CA SER A 6 4.86 -11.18 38.56
C SER A 6 4.74 -12.56 37.92
N SER A 7 4.08 -13.55 38.57
CA SER A 7 3.86 -14.86 37.95
C SER A 7 2.86 -14.74 36.80
N ASP A 8 1.77 -14.00 37.00
CA ASP A 8 0.72 -13.84 35.99
C ASP A 8 1.25 -13.16 34.71
N LEU A 9 2.17 -12.20 34.85
CA LEU A 9 2.84 -11.54 33.72
C LEU A 9 3.80 -12.48 32.97
N ILE A 10 4.53 -13.33 33.70
CA ILE A 10 5.45 -14.32 33.12
C ILE A 10 4.66 -15.41 32.38
N ASP A 11 3.57 -15.87 32.97
CA ASP A 11 2.70 -16.90 32.40
C ASP A 11 2.06 -16.39 31.10
N LYS A 12 1.56 -15.14 31.10
CA LYS A 12 1.00 -14.50 29.90
C LYS A 12 2.04 -14.36 28.78
N TYR A 13 3.25 -13.89 29.10
CA TYR A 13 4.33 -13.77 28.10
C TYR A 13 4.70 -15.13 27.51
N THR A 14 4.73 -16.17 28.34
CA THR A 14 5.03 -17.54 27.90
C THR A 14 3.94 -18.06 26.97
N GLN A 15 2.67 -17.83 27.31
CA GLN A 15 1.53 -18.18 26.44
C GLN A 15 1.59 -17.46 25.09
N ASP A 16 1.82 -16.14 25.07
CA ASP A 16 1.91 -15.38 23.81
C ASP A 16 3.03 -15.91 22.91
N LYS A 17 4.17 -16.30 23.50
CA LYS A 17 5.28 -16.91 22.78
C LYS A 17 4.92 -18.27 22.20
N GLU A 18 4.25 -19.13 22.96
CA GLU A 18 3.77 -20.43 22.48
C GLU A 18 2.80 -20.28 21.31
N GLN A 19 1.89 -19.30 21.36
CA GLN A 19 0.96 -19.03 20.26
C GLN A 19 1.68 -18.61 18.98
N ILE A 20 2.74 -17.78 19.10
CA ILE A 20 3.56 -17.41 17.95
C ILE A 20 4.25 -18.64 17.35
N GLU A 21 4.82 -19.53 18.16
CA GLU A 21 5.48 -20.75 17.67
C GLU A 21 4.50 -21.73 17.01
N ILE A 22 3.30 -21.88 17.56
CA ILE A 22 2.22 -22.66 16.95
C ILE A 22 1.82 -22.04 15.61
N PHE A 23 1.66 -20.72 15.56
CA PHE A 23 1.34 -19.99 14.34
C PHE A 23 2.41 -20.18 13.26
N LYS A 24 3.69 -20.01 13.61
CA LYS A 24 4.83 -20.28 12.72
C LYS A 24 4.75 -21.69 12.15
N THR A 25 4.59 -22.68 13.02
CA THR A 25 4.51 -24.09 12.63
C THR A 25 3.39 -24.35 11.63
N ASN A 26 2.21 -23.75 11.85
CA ASN A 26 1.06 -23.93 10.99
C ASN A 26 1.26 -23.27 9.62
N ILE A 27 1.82 -22.07 9.59
CA ILE A 27 2.15 -21.38 8.33
C ILE A 27 3.22 -22.14 7.56
N SER A 28 4.29 -22.60 8.21
CA SER A 28 5.33 -23.42 7.56
C SER A 28 4.76 -24.69 6.95
N LYS A 29 3.83 -25.38 7.64
CA LYS A 29 3.14 -26.56 7.08
C LYS A 29 2.29 -26.22 5.86
N LEU A 30 1.63 -25.07 5.88
CA LEU A 30 0.81 -24.59 4.76
C LEU A 30 1.66 -24.26 3.53
N ILE A 31 2.81 -23.61 3.74
CA ILE A 31 3.77 -23.27 2.69
C ILE A 31 4.42 -24.52 2.09
N SER A 32 4.82 -25.47 2.93
CA SER A 32 5.46 -26.73 2.51
C SER A 32 4.50 -27.76 1.90
N ASN A 33 3.23 -27.41 1.69
CA ASN A 33 2.28 -28.30 1.04
C ASN A 33 2.76 -28.59 -0.41
N PRO A 34 2.96 -29.86 -0.80
CA PRO A 34 3.49 -30.22 -2.11
C PRO A 34 2.58 -29.81 -3.28
N ASN A 35 1.31 -29.50 -3.03
CA ASN A 35 0.36 -28.99 -4.03
C ASN A 35 0.34 -27.45 -4.11
N GLY A 36 1.11 -26.75 -3.26
CA GLY A 36 1.19 -25.30 -3.20
C GLY A 36 2.33 -24.71 -4.03
N THR A 37 2.43 -23.38 -4.01
CA THR A 37 3.49 -22.62 -4.71
C THR A 37 4.80 -22.56 -3.92
N GLY A 38 4.85 -23.12 -2.70
CA GLY A 38 5.98 -22.97 -1.77
C GLY A 38 6.15 -21.54 -1.24
N LYS A 39 5.19 -20.64 -1.48
CA LYS A 39 5.25 -19.23 -1.06
C LYS A 39 3.88 -18.73 -0.60
N LEU A 40 3.86 -17.98 0.50
CA LEU A 40 2.68 -17.26 0.99
C LEU A 40 2.97 -15.76 0.98
N TYR A 41 2.13 -15.00 0.28
CA TYR A 41 2.24 -13.54 0.21
C TYR A 41 1.18 -12.89 1.11
N ILE A 42 1.61 -11.99 1.99
CA ILE A 42 0.73 -11.17 2.84
C ILE A 42 0.88 -9.73 2.41
N PHE A 43 -0.19 -9.16 1.86
CA PHE A 43 -0.26 -7.75 1.48
C PHE A 43 -0.78 -6.93 2.66
N ILE A 44 -0.05 -5.89 3.03
CA ILE A 44 -0.45 -4.89 4.03
C ILE A 44 -0.49 -3.54 3.32
N ASP A 45 -1.68 -2.98 3.17
CA ASP A 45 -1.90 -1.70 2.50
C ASP A 45 -2.24 -0.60 3.50
N GLU A 46 -1.97 0.64 3.12
CA GLU A 46 -2.29 1.87 3.85
C GLU A 46 -1.75 1.94 5.29
N LEU A 47 -0.61 1.31 5.56
CA LEU A 47 -0.03 1.28 6.91
C LEU A 47 0.34 2.67 7.42
N ASP A 48 0.75 3.58 6.53
CA ASP A 48 1.07 4.97 6.84
C ASP A 48 -0.15 5.82 7.22
N ARG A 49 -1.39 5.35 6.94
CA ARG A 49 -2.64 6.00 7.35
C ARG A 49 -3.16 5.54 8.72
N CYS A 50 -2.56 4.50 9.28
CA CYS A 50 -2.94 4.01 10.60
C CYS A 50 -2.55 5.01 11.70
N ARG A 51 -3.15 4.86 12.89
CA ARG A 51 -2.66 5.55 14.08
C ARG A 51 -1.18 5.21 14.27
N PRO A 52 -0.29 6.18 14.57
CA PRO A 52 1.15 5.92 14.65
C PRO A 52 1.51 4.75 15.57
N THR A 53 0.87 4.63 16.74
CA THR A 53 1.10 3.51 17.67
C THR A 53 0.76 2.16 17.04
N TYR A 54 -0.38 2.06 16.36
CA TYR A 54 -0.81 0.83 15.71
C TYR A 54 0.16 0.41 14.59
N ALA A 55 0.59 1.36 13.75
CA ALA A 55 1.52 1.06 12.66
C ALA A 55 2.85 0.50 13.18
N ILE A 56 3.39 1.10 14.25
CA ILE A 56 4.62 0.63 14.90
C ILE A 56 4.42 -0.74 15.54
N GLU A 57 3.35 -0.92 16.32
CA GLU A 57 3.06 -2.23 16.94
C GLU A 57 2.88 -3.34 15.89
N LEU A 58 2.25 -3.05 14.76
CA LEU A 58 2.08 -4.02 13.68
C LEU A 58 3.45 -4.46 13.13
N LEU A 59 4.32 -3.49 12.81
CA LEU A 59 5.68 -3.78 12.31
C LEU A 59 6.47 -4.64 13.32
N GLU A 60 6.41 -4.30 14.60
CA GLU A 60 7.06 -5.05 15.66
C GLU A 60 6.53 -6.47 15.78
N ARG A 61 5.22 -6.67 15.65
CA ARG A 61 4.59 -8.00 15.69
C ARG A 61 4.96 -8.85 14.48
N ILE A 62 4.85 -8.32 13.25
CA ILE A 62 5.15 -9.10 12.04
C ILE A 62 6.62 -9.46 11.91
N LYS A 63 7.53 -8.66 12.49
CA LYS A 63 8.97 -8.95 12.51
C LYS A 63 9.28 -10.33 13.07
N HIS A 64 8.50 -10.79 14.05
CA HIS A 64 8.69 -12.11 14.65
C HIS A 64 8.36 -13.26 13.70
N LEU A 65 7.75 -12.99 12.54
CA LEU A 65 7.34 -13.98 11.54
C LEU A 65 8.26 -14.04 10.33
N PHE A 66 9.27 -13.16 10.24
CA PHE A 66 10.16 -13.07 9.06
C PHE A 66 11.12 -14.25 8.91
N ASP A 67 11.27 -15.08 9.94
CA ASP A 67 12.08 -16.29 9.92
C ASP A 67 11.37 -17.50 9.29
N ILE A 68 10.09 -17.37 8.90
CA ILE A 68 9.36 -18.42 8.19
C ILE A 68 9.77 -18.40 6.71
N GLU A 69 10.47 -19.45 6.28
CA GLU A 69 10.84 -19.61 4.87
C GLU A 69 9.59 -19.70 3.96
N GLY A 70 9.61 -18.95 2.86
CA GLY A 70 8.50 -18.86 1.90
C GLY A 70 7.38 -17.90 2.31
N LEU A 71 7.41 -17.32 3.52
CA LEU A 71 6.48 -16.26 3.91
C LEU A 71 7.02 -14.88 3.48
N ILE A 72 6.22 -14.14 2.72
CA ILE A 72 6.63 -12.86 2.11
C ILE A 72 5.61 -11.79 2.46
N PHE A 73 6.06 -10.73 3.13
CA PHE A 73 5.24 -9.55 3.41
C PHE A 73 5.47 -8.48 2.34
N ILE A 74 4.38 -7.97 1.77
CA ILE A 74 4.39 -6.87 0.80
C ILE A 74 3.68 -5.69 1.44
N LEU A 75 4.45 -4.64 1.71
CA LEU A 75 3.96 -3.43 2.38
C LEU A 75 3.73 -2.33 1.33
N ALA A 76 2.48 -1.94 1.12
CA ALA A 76 2.11 -0.81 0.27
C ALA A 76 1.87 0.42 1.17
N MET A 77 2.74 1.43 1.06
CA MET A 77 2.75 2.60 1.94
C MET A 77 3.51 3.78 1.34
N ASP A 78 3.19 4.99 1.80
CA ASP A 78 4.11 6.12 1.71
C ASP A 78 5.17 6.03 2.83
N LYS A 79 6.41 5.74 2.42
CA LYS A 79 7.56 5.62 3.34
C LYS A 79 7.81 6.89 4.15
N ASN A 80 7.63 8.06 3.57
CA ASN A 80 7.87 9.33 4.25
C ASN A 80 6.80 9.57 5.32
N GLN A 81 5.54 9.28 5.01
CA GLN A 81 4.45 9.37 5.98
C GLN A 81 4.63 8.37 7.13
N LEU A 82 5.01 7.12 6.82
CA LEU A 82 5.30 6.14 7.87
C LEU A 82 6.49 6.57 8.74
N SER A 83 7.53 7.16 8.13
CA SER A 83 8.68 7.72 8.85
C SER A 83 8.26 8.85 9.81
N HIS A 84 7.30 9.69 9.42
CA HIS A 84 6.70 10.69 10.32
C HIS A 84 5.94 10.04 11.47
N SER A 85 5.17 8.98 11.21
CA SER A 85 4.50 8.19 12.25
C SER A 85 5.50 7.62 13.27
N VAL A 86 6.63 7.07 12.82
CA VAL A 86 7.71 6.60 13.72
C VAL A 86 8.25 7.74 14.59
N LYS A 87 8.55 8.90 13.99
CA LYS A 87 9.04 10.08 14.72
C LYS A 87 8.04 10.63 15.73
N SER A 88 6.74 10.48 15.48
CA SER A 88 5.70 10.90 16.44
C SER A 88 5.73 10.08 17.74
N ILE A 89 6.20 8.83 17.68
CA ILE A 89 6.29 7.93 18.85
C ILE A 89 7.64 8.06 19.56
N TYR A 90 8.75 8.07 18.82
CA TYR A 90 10.10 8.04 19.39
C TYR A 90 10.78 9.41 19.49
N GLY A 91 10.15 10.46 18.96
CA GLY A 91 10.66 11.83 18.97
C GLY A 91 11.16 12.30 17.58
N SER A 92 11.12 13.62 17.37
CA SER A 92 11.41 14.25 16.06
C SER A 92 12.84 13.98 15.54
N ASN A 93 13.81 13.85 16.44
CA ASN A 93 15.22 13.60 16.12
C ASN A 93 15.57 12.12 15.98
N PHE A 94 14.59 11.21 16.10
CA PHE A 94 14.82 9.78 15.96
C PHE A 94 15.13 9.40 14.51
N ASP A 95 16.06 8.47 14.31
CA ASP A 95 16.37 7.89 13.00
C ASP A 95 15.29 6.88 12.58
N SER A 96 14.16 7.41 12.12
CA SER A 96 13.03 6.61 11.64
C SER A 96 13.37 5.79 10.39
N ILE A 97 14.25 6.28 9.51
CA ILE A 97 14.63 5.56 8.30
C ILE A 97 15.47 4.33 8.67
N GLY A 98 16.45 4.50 9.55
CA GLY A 98 17.23 3.39 10.09
C GLY A 98 16.35 2.37 10.83
N TYR A 99 15.33 2.83 11.56
CA TYR A 99 14.36 1.95 12.20
C TYR A 99 13.56 1.12 11.19
N LEU A 100 13.01 1.75 10.14
CA LEU A 100 12.22 1.06 9.12
C LEU A 100 13.03 0.01 8.32
N ARG A 101 14.34 0.24 8.13
CA ARG A 101 15.26 -0.74 7.52
C ARG A 101 15.37 -2.06 8.29
N ARG A 102 14.96 -2.11 9.56
CA ARG A 102 14.88 -3.36 10.32
C ARG A 102 13.70 -4.25 9.90
N PHE A 103 12.78 -3.72 9.11
CA PHE A 103 11.54 -4.40 8.73
C PHE A 103 11.38 -4.56 7.22
N ILE A 104 12.11 -3.79 6.42
CA ILE A 104 12.00 -3.75 4.96
C ILE A 104 13.34 -4.19 4.37
N ASP A 105 13.36 -5.40 3.84
CA ASP A 105 14.56 -5.96 3.18
C ASP A 105 14.76 -5.38 1.78
N ILE A 106 13.66 -5.17 1.05
CA ILE A 106 13.65 -4.71 -0.33
C ILE A 106 12.66 -3.56 -0.46
N GLU A 107 13.12 -2.47 -1.05
CA GLU A 107 12.28 -1.32 -1.40
C GLU A 107 12.04 -1.31 -2.92
N TYR A 108 10.78 -1.19 -3.32
CA TYR A 108 10.40 -1.05 -4.72
C TYR A 108 9.50 0.18 -4.88
N GLN A 109 9.91 1.11 -5.74
CA GLN A 109 9.12 2.28 -6.09
C GLN A 109 8.43 2.04 -7.42
N LEU A 110 7.10 2.20 -7.45
CA LEU A 110 6.35 2.12 -8.69
C LEU A 110 6.82 3.22 -9.66
N PRO A 111 6.94 2.92 -10.96
CA PRO A 111 7.29 3.93 -11.95
C PRO A 111 6.21 5.01 -12.02
N GLN A 112 6.64 6.22 -12.40
CA GLN A 112 5.68 7.31 -12.60
C GLN A 112 4.70 6.94 -13.72
N PRO A 113 3.38 7.10 -13.49
CA PRO A 113 2.37 6.77 -14.47
C PRO A 113 2.47 7.71 -15.67
N ASN A 114 2.22 7.20 -16.87
CA ASN A 114 2.10 8.04 -18.04
C ASN A 114 0.71 8.71 -18.06
N ILE A 115 0.68 10.01 -17.75
CA ILE A 115 -0.55 10.82 -17.68
C ILE A 115 -1.39 10.70 -18.95
N ASN A 116 -0.76 10.67 -20.13
CA ASN A 116 -1.51 10.55 -21.39
C ASN A 116 -2.23 9.21 -21.47
N LEU A 117 -1.52 8.11 -21.15
CA LEU A 117 -2.12 6.76 -21.14
C LEU A 117 -3.21 6.64 -20.08
N PHE A 118 -3.04 7.29 -18.93
CA PHE A 118 -4.06 7.32 -17.89
C PHE A 118 -5.34 8.02 -18.36
N ILE A 119 -5.23 9.21 -18.96
CA ILE A 119 -6.37 9.95 -19.52
C ILE A 119 -7.05 9.14 -20.64
N ASP A 120 -6.27 8.51 -21.51
CA ASP A 120 -6.80 7.65 -22.58
C ASP A 120 -7.47 6.38 -22.04
N GLY A 121 -7.05 5.91 -20.86
CA GLY A 121 -7.72 4.84 -20.11
C GLY A 121 -9.07 5.28 -19.57
N LEU A 122 -9.12 6.43 -18.90
CA LEU A 122 -10.36 7.03 -18.38
C LEU A 122 -11.37 7.29 -19.49
N TYR A 123 -10.91 7.69 -20.68
CA TYR A 123 -11.78 7.86 -21.86
C TYR A 123 -12.65 6.63 -22.13
N LYS A 124 -11.98 5.46 -22.12
CA LYS A 124 -12.61 4.16 -22.39
C LYS A 124 -13.45 3.69 -21.21
N GLU A 125 -12.96 3.92 -19.98
CA GLU A 125 -13.66 3.50 -18.77
C GLU A 125 -15.00 4.21 -18.59
N PHE A 126 -15.07 5.51 -18.89
CA PHE A 126 -16.28 6.31 -18.74
C PHE A 126 -17.20 6.30 -19.98
N ASP A 127 -16.95 5.40 -20.95
CA ASP A 127 -17.72 5.28 -22.20
C ASP A 127 -17.98 6.61 -22.91
N PHE A 128 -16.96 7.48 -22.94
CA PHE A 128 -17.07 8.71 -23.69
C PHE A 128 -17.18 8.44 -25.21
N ASP A 129 -16.74 7.27 -25.68
CA ASP A 129 -17.02 6.80 -27.04
C ASP A 129 -18.53 6.86 -27.33
N GLY A 130 -19.39 6.32 -26.46
CA GLY A 130 -20.84 6.43 -26.57
C GLY A 130 -21.33 7.89 -26.59
N PHE A 131 -20.86 8.71 -25.65
CA PHE A 131 -21.26 10.12 -25.53
C PHE A 131 -20.92 10.93 -26.80
N PHE A 132 -19.69 10.83 -27.30
CA PHE A 132 -19.22 11.61 -28.46
C PHE A 132 -19.64 11.01 -29.81
N SER A 133 -19.98 9.71 -29.88
CA SER A 133 -20.46 9.08 -31.13
C SER A 133 -21.68 9.80 -31.71
N SER A 134 -22.60 10.24 -30.86
CA SER A 134 -23.78 11.01 -31.28
C SER A 134 -23.40 12.37 -31.91
N ARG A 135 -22.32 12.98 -31.44
CA ARG A 135 -21.83 14.31 -31.87
C ARG A 135 -20.96 14.25 -33.12
N LYS A 136 -20.25 13.14 -33.37
CA LYS A 136 -19.42 12.93 -34.57
C LYS A 136 -20.18 13.03 -35.89
N SER A 137 -21.52 12.90 -35.85
CA SER A 137 -22.40 13.11 -37.01
C SER A 137 -22.38 14.55 -37.54
N TYR A 138 -22.05 15.52 -36.69
CA TYR A 138 -21.87 16.92 -37.07
C TYR A 138 -20.39 17.21 -37.32
N GLU A 139 -20.07 17.75 -38.49
CA GLU A 139 -18.68 18.04 -38.89
C GLU A 139 -17.96 18.95 -37.88
N ALA A 140 -18.67 19.93 -37.30
CA ALA A 140 -18.14 20.83 -36.28
C ALA A 140 -17.68 20.13 -35.00
N PHE A 141 -18.23 18.96 -34.67
CA PHE A 141 -17.97 18.24 -33.43
C PHE A 141 -17.19 16.92 -33.63
N ARG A 142 -16.66 16.70 -34.84
CA ARG A 142 -15.96 15.48 -35.22
C ARG A 142 -14.75 15.17 -34.30
N TYR A 143 -14.09 16.22 -33.80
CA TYR A 143 -12.86 16.14 -33.01
C TYR A 143 -13.02 16.64 -31.57
N ASP A 144 -14.25 16.78 -31.07
CA ASP A 144 -14.52 17.35 -29.73
C ASP A 144 -13.74 16.65 -28.63
N TRP A 145 -13.73 15.30 -28.64
CA TRP A 145 -12.96 14.54 -27.66
C TRP A 145 -11.46 14.73 -27.84
N ASP A 146 -10.94 14.68 -29.07
CA ASP A 146 -9.51 14.87 -29.31
C ASP A 146 -9.05 16.23 -28.78
N HIS A 147 -9.84 17.29 -29.01
CA HIS A 147 -9.57 18.61 -28.47
C HIS A 147 -9.65 18.64 -26.93
N LEU A 148 -10.71 18.08 -26.34
CA LEU A 148 -10.88 18.02 -24.89
C LEU A 148 -9.74 17.24 -24.22
N SER A 149 -9.42 16.04 -24.72
CA SER A 149 -8.33 15.18 -24.24
C SER A 149 -6.99 15.90 -24.31
N ASN A 150 -6.71 16.60 -25.43
CA ASN A 150 -5.48 17.38 -25.57
C ASN A 150 -5.40 18.53 -24.58
N VAL A 151 -6.50 19.25 -24.35
CA VAL A 151 -6.57 20.32 -23.35
C VAL A 151 -6.34 19.77 -21.95
N ILE A 152 -7.00 18.67 -21.59
CA ILE A 152 -6.83 18.02 -20.28
C ILE A 152 -5.38 17.53 -20.12
N LYS A 153 -4.80 16.84 -21.11
CA LYS A 153 -3.39 16.41 -21.08
C LYS A 153 -2.43 17.59 -20.90
N LEU A 154 -2.69 18.72 -21.56
CA LEU A 154 -1.87 19.93 -21.44
C LEU A 154 -1.98 20.55 -20.05
N ILE A 155 -3.21 20.69 -19.53
CA ILE A 155 -3.47 21.23 -18.19
C ILE A 155 -2.85 20.32 -17.13
N SER A 156 -3.08 19.01 -17.20
CA SER A 156 -2.55 18.04 -16.24
C SER A 156 -1.02 18.07 -16.16
N LYS A 157 -0.34 18.23 -17.30
CA LYS A 157 1.13 18.33 -17.32
C LYS A 157 1.63 19.67 -16.79
N ASN A 158 1.02 20.78 -17.18
CA ASN A 158 1.48 22.12 -16.79
C ASN A 158 1.17 22.46 -15.33
N LEU A 159 0.10 21.90 -14.77
CA LEU A 159 -0.28 22.08 -13.37
C LEU A 159 0.22 20.93 -12.47
N GLU A 160 0.96 19.97 -13.01
CA GLU A 160 1.47 18.79 -12.28
C GLU A 160 0.38 18.06 -11.49
N LEU A 161 -0.80 17.89 -12.11
CA LEU A 161 -1.95 17.28 -11.45
C LEU A 161 -1.68 15.82 -11.10
N SER A 162 -2.12 15.40 -9.91
CA SER A 162 -2.10 13.98 -9.55
C SER A 162 -3.12 13.20 -10.37
N LEU A 163 -2.94 11.87 -10.46
CA LEU A 163 -3.94 11.01 -11.12
C LEU A 163 -5.34 11.18 -10.53
N ARG A 164 -5.42 11.43 -9.21
CA ARG A 164 -6.69 11.66 -8.50
C ARG A 164 -7.31 13.00 -8.88
N ASP A 165 -6.52 14.05 -9.06
CA ASP A 165 -7.03 15.34 -9.53
C ASP A 165 -7.59 15.22 -10.95
N ILE A 166 -6.92 14.45 -11.81
CA ILE A 166 -7.37 14.17 -13.18
C ILE A 166 -8.70 13.40 -13.17
N GLU A 167 -8.80 12.36 -12.35
CA GLU A 167 -10.04 11.59 -12.19
C GLU A 167 -11.18 12.47 -11.65
N PHE A 168 -10.88 13.40 -10.74
CA PHE A 168 -11.88 14.35 -10.23
C PHE A 168 -12.35 15.34 -11.30
N ILE A 169 -11.46 15.81 -12.17
CA ILE A 169 -11.78 16.76 -13.26
C ILE A 169 -12.60 16.11 -14.37
N LEU A 170 -12.46 14.80 -14.57
CA LEU A 170 -13.23 14.02 -15.53
C LEU A 170 -14.45 13.40 -14.82
N PRO A 171 -15.61 14.06 -14.80
CA PRO A 171 -16.77 13.50 -14.13
C PRO A 171 -17.23 12.23 -14.85
N LYS A 172 -17.60 11.23 -14.04
CA LYS A 172 -18.24 9.98 -14.47
C LYS A 172 -19.60 10.23 -15.11
#